data_AF-A0A962EIY1-F1
#
_entry.id   AF-A0A962EIY1-F1
#
_cell.length_a   1.000
_cell.length_b   1.000
_cell.length_c   1.000
_cell.angle_alpha   90.00
_cell.angle_beta   90.00
_cell.angle_gamma   90.00
#
_symmetry.space_group_name_H-M   'P 1'
#
loop_
_entity.id
_entity.type
_entity.pdbx_description
1 polymer ?
#
loop_
_entity_poly.entity_id
_entity_poly.type
_entity_poly.pdbx_seq_one_letter_code
_entity_poly.pdbx_strand_id
1 'polypeptide(L)' 'MAAKRSVGFIGLGNIGKPMAKHLVSDGFDAYVYDVVPAAMTELVAMGAKGVDRPTEMFSACNHIGLC' A
#
# COMPACT_ATOMS: atom_id res chain seq x y z
N MET A 1 -13.20 -0.40 19.23
CA MET A 1 -12.09 -0.53 18.27
C MET A 1 -12.39 0.37 17.07
N ALA A 2 -11.52 1.32 16.73
CA ALA A 2 -11.72 2.17 15.56
C ALA A 2 -11.50 1.35 14.28
N ALA A 3 -12.36 1.50 13.28
CA ALA A 3 -12.24 0.78 12.03
C ALA A 3 -10.91 1.11 11.34
N LYS A 4 -10.16 0.07 10.95
CA LYS A 4 -8.96 0.18 10.13
C LYS A 4 -9.33 0.89 8.82
N ARG A 5 -8.74 2.05 8.54
CA ARG A 5 -9.03 2.81 7.31
C ARG A 5 -8.23 2.22 6.16
N SER A 6 -8.90 1.91 5.05
CA SER A 6 -8.25 1.42 3.84
C SER A 6 -7.60 2.58 3.07
N VAL A 7 -6.30 2.44 2.83
CA VAL A 7 -5.45 3.43 2.14
C VAL A 7 -4.58 2.73 1.12
N GLY A 8 -4.27 3.44 0.04
CA GLY A 8 -3.47 2.94 -1.05
C GLY A 8 -2.15 3.68 -1.22
N PHE A 9 -1.11 2.98 -1.66
CA PHE A 9 0.11 3.61 -2.15
C PHE A 9 0.58 2.96 -3.47
N ILE A 10 0.78 3.77 -4.50
CA ILE A 10 1.28 3.36 -5.81
C ILE A 10 2.68 3.92 -6.01
N GLY A 11 3.62 3.06 -6.40
CA GLY A 11 5.04 3.40 -6.57
C GLY A 11 5.80 3.19 -5.27
N LEU A 12 6.70 2.20 -5.25
CA LEU A 12 7.39 1.68 -4.07
C LEU A 12 8.93 1.74 -4.25
N GLY A 13 9.39 2.80 -4.92
CA GLY A 13 10.80 3.16 -5.01
C GLY A 13 11.34 3.74 -3.68
N ASN A 14 12.41 4.53 -3.78
CA ASN A 14 13.11 5.06 -2.61
C ASN A 14 12.25 5.95 -1.70
N ILE A 15 11.27 6.67 -2.26
CA ILE A 15 10.37 7.54 -1.50
C ILE A 15 9.09 6.80 -1.12
N GLY A 16 8.45 6.12 -2.06
CA GLY A 16 7.17 5.48 -1.80
C GLY A 16 7.22 4.32 -0.82
N LYS A 17 8.31 3.52 -0.84
CA LYS A 17 8.47 2.39 0.07
C LYS A 17 8.47 2.78 1.55
N PRO A 18 9.30 3.72 2.04
CA PRO A 18 9.24 4.12 3.45
C PRO A 18 7.88 4.71 3.82
N MET A 19 7.21 5.45 2.93
CA MET A 19 5.85 5.94 3.17
C MET A 19 4.85 4.79 3.36
N ALA A 20 4.85 3.81 2.45
CA ALA A 20 3.98 2.64 2.56
C ALA A 20 4.29 1.80 3.82
N LYS A 21 5.56 1.69 4.23
CA LYS A 21 5.93 1.04 5.49
C LYS A 21 5.27 1.69 6.69
N HIS A 22 5.29 3.03 6.77
CA HIS A 22 4.61 3.75 7.85
C HIS A 22 3.11 3.47 7.88
N LEU A 23 2.44 3.45 6.72
CA LEU A 23 1.00 3.13 6.66
C LEU A 23 0.71 1.73 7.23
N VAL A 24 1.55 0.74 6.91
CA VAL A 24 1.40 -0.62 7.45
C VAL A 24 1.67 -0.65 8.96
N SER A 25 2.77 -0.03 9.41
CA SER A 25 3.18 0.01 10.82
C SER A 25 2.21 0.77 11.72
N ASP A 26 1.59 1.82 11.23
CA ASP A 26 0.60 2.63 11.95
C ASP A 26 -0.78 1.93 12.00
N GLY A 27 -0.87 0.72 11.44
CA GLY A 27 -2.06 -0.11 11.54
C GLY A 27 -3.17 0.32 10.59
N PHE A 28 -2.86 0.92 9.44
CA PHE A 28 -3.84 1.08 8.37
C PHE A 28 -4.09 -0.25 7.66
N ASP A 29 -5.20 -0.33 6.92
CA ASP A 29 -5.44 -1.40 5.96
C ASP A 29 -4.83 -1.01 4.62
N ALA A 30 -3.50 -1.17 4.50
CA ALA A 30 -2.72 -0.62 3.40
C ALA A 30 -2.72 -1.55 2.18
N TYR A 31 -3.11 -1.01 1.03
CA TYR A 31 -2.99 -1.61 -0.28
C TYR A 31 -1.80 -1.01 -1.02
N VAL A 32 -1.00 -1.82 -1.70
CA VAL A 32 0.21 -1.36 -2.37
C VAL A 32 0.33 -1.91 -3.78
N TYR A 33 0.89 -1.10 -4.67
CA TYR A 33 1.15 -1.48 -6.05
C TYR A 33 2.47 -0.89 -6.56
N ASP A 34 3.22 -1.68 -7.32
CA ASP A 34 4.36 -1.23 -8.12
C ASP A 34 4.42 -2.03 -9.43
N VAL A 35 4.91 -1.40 -10.50
CA VAL A 35 5.13 -2.06 -11.79
C VAL A 35 6.23 -3.13 -11.70
N VAL A 36 7.10 -3.05 -10.70
CA VAL A 36 8.10 -4.07 -10.34
C VAL A 36 7.56 -4.89 -9.16
N PRO A 37 7.03 -6.11 -9.37
CA PRO A 37 6.39 -6.89 -8.31
C PRO A 37 7.27 -7.15 -7.09
N ALA A 38 8.59 -7.29 -7.31
CA ALA A 38 9.56 -7.49 -6.25
C ALA A 38 9.61 -6.31 -5.24
N ALA A 39 9.19 -5.11 -5.63
CA ALA A 39 9.14 -3.95 -4.73
C ALA A 39 8.05 -4.08 -3.65
N MET A 40 7.01 -4.89 -3.90
CA MET A 40 5.90 -5.14 -2.97
C MET A 40 6.21 -6.19 -1.91
N THR A 41 7.14 -7.12 -2.18
CA THR A 41 7.40 -8.31 -1.36
C THR A 41 7.60 -8.00 0.13
N GLU A 42 8.43 -7.00 0.43
CA GLU A 42 8.73 -6.61 1.81
C GLU A 42 7.49 -6.07 2.54
N LEU A 43 6.68 -5.26 1.85
CA LEU A 43 5.47 -4.67 2.43
C LEU A 43 4.38 -5.70 2.65
N VAL A 44 4.23 -6.65 1.72
CA VAL A 44 3.30 -7.78 1.89
C VAL A 44 3.70 -8.64 3.08
N ALA A 45 4.99 -8.90 3.27
CA ALA A 45 5.50 -9.59 4.47
C ALA A 45 5.21 -8.82 5.77
N MET A 46 5.12 -7.49 5.71
CA MET A 46 4.71 -6.64 6.85
C MET A 46 3.18 -6.57 7.05
N GLY A 47 2.38 -7.14 6.14
CA GLY A 47 0.92 -7.17 6.23
C GLY A 47 0.19 -6.19 5.30
N ALA A 48 0.89 -5.58 4.33
CA ALA A 48 0.23 -4.86 3.24
C ALA A 48 -0.49 -5.83 2.28
N LYS A 49 -1.51 -5.32 1.59
CA LYS A 49 -2.21 -6.03 0.52
C LYS A 49 -1.63 -5.60 -0.83
N GLY A 50 -0.75 -6.44 -1.39
CA GLY A 50 -0.29 -6.25 -2.77
C GLY A 50 -1.45 -6.51 -3.73
N VAL A 51 -1.67 -5.60 -4.67
CA VAL A 51 -2.66 -5.78 -5.75
C VAL A 51 -1.96 -6.01 -7.08
N ASP A 52 -2.61 -6.67 -8.02
CA ASP A 52 -2.04 -6.91 -9.36
C ASP A 52 -2.24 -5.70 -10.28
N ARG A 53 -3.27 -4.89 -10.02
CA ARG A 53 -3.57 -3.67 -10.78
C ARG A 53 -3.97 -2.52 -9.85
N PRO A 54 -3.53 -1.28 -10.13
CA PRO A 54 -3.87 -0.13 -9.29
C PRO A 54 -5.38 0.17 -9.28
N THR A 55 -6.11 -0.25 -10.31
CA THR A 55 -7.57 -0.10 -10.40
C THR A 55 -8.32 -0.81 -9.27
N GLU A 56 -7.77 -1.89 -8.71
CA GLU A 56 -8.37 -2.59 -7.57
C GLU A 56 -8.41 -1.73 -6.30
N MET A 57 -7.47 -0.79 -6.19
CA MET A 57 -7.38 0.11 -5.05
C MET A 57 -8.46 1.20 -5.11
N PHE A 58 -8.92 1.56 -6.31
CA PHE A 58 -9.88 2.67 -6.50
C PHE A 58 -11.26 2.38 -5.90
N SER A 59 -11.64 1.10 -5.83
CA SER A 59 -12.88 0.66 -5.17
C SER A 59 -12.72 0.41 -3.66
N ALA A 60 -11.49 0.21 -3.18
CA ALA A 60 -11.23 -0.25 -1.82
C ALA A 60 -10.66 0.86 -0.90
N CYS A 61 -9.99 1.87 -1.47
CA CYS A 61 -9.26 2.88 -0.72
C CYS A 61 -9.88 4.26 -0.89
N ASN A 62 -10.05 5.00 0.21
CA ASN A 62 -10.52 6.39 0.16
C ASN A 62 -9.41 7.39 -0.16
N HIS A 63 -8.16 7.02 0.10
CA HIS A 63 -6.98 7.85 -0.15
C HIS A 63 -5.93 6.98 -0.81
N ILE A 64 -5.33 7.50 -1.89
CA ILE A 64 -4.28 6.82 -2.62
C ILE A 64 -3.13 7.79 -2.85
N GLY A 65 -1.97 7.47 -2.28
CA GLY A 65 -0.72 8.16 -2.57
C GLY A 65 -0.12 7.63 -3.87
N LEU A 66 0.48 8.54 -4.65
CA LEU A 66 1.21 8.22 -5.87
C LEU A 66 2.61 8.81 -5.76
N CYS A 67 3.62 7.99 -6.04
CA CYS A 67 5.03 8.39 -6.09
C CYS A 67 5.67 7.98 -7.42
#